data_AF-A0A7Y3JIA7-F1
#
_entry.id   AF-A0A7Y3JIA7-F1
#
_cell.length_a   1.000
_cell.length_b   1.000
_cell.length_c   1.000
_cell.angle_alpha   90.00
_cell.angle_beta   90.00
_cell.angle_gamma   90.00
#
_symmetry.space_group_name_H-M   'P 1'
#
loop_
_entity.id
_entity.type
_entity.pdbx_description
1 polymer ?
#
loop_
_entity_poly.entity_id
_entity_poly.type
_entity_poly.pdbx_seq_one_letter_code
_entity_poly.pdbx_strand_id
1 'polypeptide(L)' 'MKKLKIFFEEMTTELRRVVWPSPDKVAENTRIVAVSTIVLALFFGFVDFLLVSGVNIVF' A
#
# COMPACT_ATOMS: atom_id res chain seq x y z
N MET A 1 9.98 33.08 15.66
CA MET A 1 10.61 31.74 15.77
C MET A 1 10.07 30.89 16.93
N LYS A 2 9.85 31.43 18.14
CA LYS A 2 9.29 30.64 19.28
C LYS A 2 7.90 30.04 19.04
N LYS A 3 6.98 30.76 18.38
CA LYS A 3 5.62 30.27 18.08
C LYS A 3 5.59 29.03 17.17
N LEU A 4 6.50 28.95 16.20
CA LEU A 4 6.55 27.82 15.27
C LEU A 4 7.01 26.54 15.98
N LYS A 5 7.99 26.65 16.89
CA LYS A 5 8.47 25.51 17.68
C LYS A 5 7.37 24.93 18.59
N ILE A 6 6.59 25.81 19.22
CA ILE A 6 5.45 25.44 20.06
C ILE A 6 4.36 24.76 19.23
N PHE A 7 4.05 25.28 18.03
CA PHE A 7 3.07 24.66 17.13
C PHE A 7 3.47 23.24 16.70
N PHE A 8 4.76 22.99 16.41
CA PHE A 8 5.25 21.63 16.13
C PHE A 8 5.20 20.72 17.35
N GLU A 9 5.47 21.22 18.56
CA GLU A 9 5.32 20.46 19.80
C GLU A 9 3.87 20.08 20.08
N GLU A 10 2.92 21.00 19.88
CA GLU A 10 1.49 20.74 20.03
C GLU A 10 1.00 19.70 19.00
N MET A 11 1.39 19.85 17.74
CA MET A 11 0.99 18.95 16.64
C MET A 11 1.55 17.52 16.84
N THR A 12 2.81 17.40 17.28
CA THR A 12 3.39 16.09 17.62
C THR A 12 2.76 15.47 18.87
N THR A 13 2.31 16.28 19.83
CA THR A 13 1.60 15.81 21.02
C THR A 13 0.19 15.29 20.67
N GLU A 14 -0.53 15.96 19.78
CA GLU A 14 -1.82 15.46 19.26
C GLU A 14 -1.66 14.20 18.42
N LEU A 15 -0.64 14.15 17.56
CA LEU A 15 -0.33 12.94 16.78
C LEU A 15 -0.02 11.73 17.68
N ARG A 16 0.53 11.93 18.88
CA ARG A 16 0.74 10.85 19.86
C ARG A 16 -0.53 10.42 20.59
N ARG A 17 -1.56 11.27 20.65
CA ARG A 17 -2.90 10.90 21.18
C ARG A 17 -3.71 10.07 20.20
N VAL A 18 -3.34 10.06 18.93
CA VAL A 18 -3.92 9.15 17.94
C VAL A 18 -3.54 7.72 18.30
N VAL A 19 -4.53 6.83 18.29
CA VAL A 19 -4.32 5.40 18.53
C VAL A 19 -3.57 4.83 17.33
N TRP A 20 -2.23 4.74 17.45
CA TRP A 20 -1.41 4.11 16.42
C TRP A 20 -1.67 2.60 16.41
N PRO A 21 -1.77 1.99 15.22
CA PRO A 21 -1.87 0.54 15.11
C PRO A 21 -0.62 -0.10 15.70
N SER A 22 -0.81 -1.22 16.41
CA SER A 22 0.29 -2.03 16.91
C SER A 22 1.18 -2.49 15.76
N PRO A 23 2.52 -2.49 15.90
CA PRO A 23 3.45 -2.83 14.84
C PRO A 23 3.17 -4.21 14.21
N ASP A 24 2.68 -5.17 14.99
CA ASP A 24 2.31 -6.50 14.52
C ASP A 24 1.16 -6.47 13.49
N LYS A 25 0.15 -5.62 13.73
CA LYS A 25 -0.99 -5.45 12.82
C LYS A 25 -0.57 -4.77 11.52
N VAL A 26 0.41 -3.87 11.59
CA VAL A 26 0.96 -3.22 10.40
C VAL A 26 1.67 -4.25 9.53
N ALA A 27 2.53 -5.08 10.12
CA ALA A 27 3.23 -6.15 9.41
C ALA A 27 2.26 -7.18 8.79
N GLU A 28 1.22 -7.59 9.52
CA GLU A 28 0.20 -8.50 9.03
C GLU A 28 -0.57 -7.91 7.83
N ASN A 29 -1.05 -6.68 7.96
CA ASN A 29 -1.78 -6.00 6.89
C ASN A 29 -0.92 -5.79 5.65
N THR A 30 0.34 -5.37 5.80
CA THR A 30 1.27 -5.21 4.68
C THR A 30 1.54 -6.54 3.98
N ARG A 31 1.64 -7.65 4.73
CA ARG A 31 1.81 -8.98 4.15
C ARG A 31 0.60 -9.40 3.33
N ILE A 32 -0.60 -9.16 3.83
CA ILE A 32 -1.85 -9.47 3.11
C ILE A 32 -1.91 -8.69 1.79
N VAL A 33 -1.62 -7.38 1.83
CA VAL A 33 -1.63 -6.52 0.63
C VAL A 33 -0.54 -6.94 -0.36
N ALA A 34 0.65 -7.30 0.10
CA ALA A 34 1.71 -7.78 -0.77
C ALA A 34 1.31 -9.08 -1.50
N VAL A 35 0.72 -10.04 -0.78
CA VAL A 35 0.26 -11.30 -1.37
C VAL A 35 -0.89 -11.07 -2.35
N SER A 36 -1.88 -10.24 -2.01
CA SER A 36 -3.01 -9.96 -2.91
C SER A 36 -2.55 -9.27 -4.19
N THR A 37 -1.57 -8.36 -4.09
CA THR A 37 -0.98 -7.66 -5.24
C THR A 37 -0.26 -8.63 -6.17
N ILE A 38 0.51 -9.57 -5.63
CA ILE A 38 1.21 -10.59 -6.43
C ILE A 38 0.21 -11.49 -7.17
N VAL A 39 -0.87 -11.92 -6.51
CA VAL A 39 -1.90 -12.76 -7.14
C VAL A 39 -2.55 -12.01 -8.31
N LEU A 40 -2.91 -10.74 -8.12
CA LEU A 40 -3.49 -9.93 -9.19
C LEU A 40 -2.50 -9.70 -10.33
N ALA A 41 -1.23 -9.43 -10.03
CA ALA A 41 -0.20 -9.25 -11.04
C ALA A 41 -0.01 -10.50 -11.91
N LEU A 42 0.00 -11.69 -11.31
CA LEU A 42 0.06 -12.96 -12.06
C LEU A 42 -1.20 -13.17 -12.90
N PHE A 43 -2.38 -12.88 -12.37
CA PHE A 43 -3.63 -13.02 -13.11
C PHE A 43 -3.68 -12.09 -14.32
N PHE A 44 -3.42 -10.79 -14.14
CA PHE A 44 -3.40 -9.84 -15.25
C PHE A 44 -2.31 -10.17 -16.26
N GLY A 45 -1.10 -10.50 -15.81
CA GLY A 45 -0.02 -10.91 -16.73
C GLY A 45 -0.37 -12.15 -17.56
N PHE A 46 -1.08 -13.11 -16.96
CA PHE A 46 -1.56 -14.28 -17.69
C PHE A 46 -2.66 -13.92 -18.71
N VAL A 47 -3.61 -13.09 -18.31
CA VAL A 47 -4.69 -12.62 -19.21
C VAL A 47 -4.10 -11.82 -20.38
N ASP A 48 -3.19 -10.89 -20.13
CA ASP A 48 -2.51 -10.10 -21.17
C ASP A 48 -1.74 -11.01 -22.13
N PHE A 49 -1.04 -12.03 -21.62
CA PHE A 49 -0.35 -13.01 -22.45
C PHE A 49 -1.30 -13.79 -23.36
N LEU A 50 -2.44 -14.23 -22.84
CA LEU A 50 -3.47 -14.91 -23.61
C LEU A 50 -4.08 -14.01 -24.69
N LEU A 51 -4.36 -12.76 -24.35
CA LEU A 51 -4.92 -11.79 -25.29
C LEU A 51 -3.94 -11.49 -26.43
N VAL A 52 -2.66 -11.22 -26.13
CA VAL A 52 -1.64 -10.97 -27.15
C VAL A 52 -1.45 -12.19 -28.05
N SER A 53 -1.40 -13.39 -27.47
CA SER A 53 -1.28 -14.63 -28.23
C SER A 53 -2.51 -14.86 -29.13
N GLY A 54 -3.71 -14.59 -28.62
CA GLY A 54 -4.95 -14.69 -29.39
C GLY A 54 -5.01 -13.70 -30.54
N VAL A 55 -4.61 -12.45 -30.31
CA VAL A 55 -4.54 -11.42 -31.37
C VAL A 55 -3.54 -11.82 -32.45
N ASN A 56 -2.35 -12.33 -32.10
CA ASN A 56 -1.34 -12.80 -33.06
C ASN A 56 -1.78 -14.03 -33.88
N ILE A 57 -2.76 -14.81 -33.41
CA ILE A 57 -3.32 -15.94 -34.16
C ILE A 57 -4.40 -15.48 -35.14
N VAL A 58 -5.15 -14.42 -34.77
CA VAL A 58 -6.29 -13.92 -35.53
C VAL A 58 -5.89 -12.96 -36.65
N PHE A 59 -4.85 -12.15 -36.44
CA PHE A 59 -4.28 -11.21 -37.42
C PHE A 59 -2.98 -11.73 -38.01
#